data_AF-A0A2M6Z7D1-F1
#
_entry.id   AF-A0A2M6Z7D1-F1
#
_cell.length_a   1.000
_cell.length_b   1.000
_cell.length_c   1.000
_cell.angle_alpha   90.00
_cell.angle_beta   90.00
_cell.angle_gamma   90.00
#
_symmetry.space_group_name_H-M   'P 1'
#
loop_
_entity.id
_entity.type
_entity.pdbx_description
1 polymer ?
#
loop_
_entity_poly.entity_id
_entity_poly.type
_entity_poly.pdbx_seq_one_letter_code
_entity_poly.pdbx_strand_id
1 'polypeptide(L)'
;MKKYDLIMMAVSTVLVGTVIMMGSFNTPSIADETSNSNSKLKYVGAEKCKMCHIKQYKSLAETGMSKTWDRIKDAEGKDKCYACHTTGFGQPGGFTSFEATPNLVGVQCEACHGAGSAHLAVPMSGKEAGRATIQRKVTSCVNCHNPHVPDKAAAVRNEEAK
;
A
#
# COMPACT_ATOMS: atom_id res chain seq x y z
N MET A 1 35.81 -76.71 33.78
CA MET A 1 36.90 -76.62 34.76
C MET A 1 37.20 -75.16 35.02
N LYS A 2 36.99 -74.72 36.27
CA LYS A 2 37.63 -73.61 37.01
C LYS A 2 37.87 -72.27 36.27
N LYS A 3 37.12 -71.22 36.62
CA LYS A 3 37.34 -70.28 37.75
C LYS A 3 37.96 -69.00 37.20
N TYR A 4 37.16 -67.94 37.04
CA TYR A 4 37.54 -66.55 37.32
C TYR A 4 36.24 -65.77 37.54
N ASP A 5 35.65 -65.97 38.71
CA ASP A 5 34.76 -64.98 39.30
C ASP A 5 35.60 -63.83 39.86
N LEU A 6 34.97 -62.66 39.90
CA LEU A 6 35.19 -61.61 40.90
C LEU A 6 36.40 -60.70 40.67
N ILE A 7 36.13 -59.44 40.29
CA ILE A 7 36.31 -58.26 41.16
C ILE A 7 35.99 -56.98 40.37
N MET A 8 34.87 -56.39 40.77
CA MET A 8 34.66 -54.96 41.02
C MET A 8 34.46 -53.97 39.85
N MET A 9 33.16 -53.65 39.68
CA MET A 9 32.58 -52.30 39.83
C MET A 9 32.89 -51.23 38.78
N ALA A 10 31.98 -51.16 37.81
CA ALA A 10 31.13 -50.00 37.53
C ALA A 10 31.75 -48.59 37.66
N VAL A 11 32.34 -48.15 36.54
CA VAL A 11 31.93 -46.98 35.74
C VAL A 11 31.29 -45.80 36.49
N SER A 12 32.12 -44.76 36.61
CA SER A 12 31.83 -43.34 36.32
C SER A 12 30.59 -42.69 36.94
N THR A 13 30.84 -41.92 37.99
CA THR A 13 30.15 -40.65 38.25
C THR A 13 31.19 -39.52 38.34
N VAL A 14 31.62 -39.02 37.17
CA VAL A 14 32.32 -37.72 37.12
C VAL A 14 31.23 -36.65 37.06
N LEU A 15 31.01 -36.00 38.19
CA LEU A 15 30.06 -34.92 38.36
C LEU A 15 30.84 -33.65 38.74
N VAL A 16 31.43 -32.99 37.75
CA VAL A 16 31.87 -31.58 37.84
C VAL A 16 31.78 -31.04 36.41
N GLY A 17 30.67 -30.41 36.03
CA GLY A 17 30.45 -29.01 36.39
C GLY A 17 31.03 -28.09 35.31
N THR A 18 30.76 -28.35 34.03
CA THR A 18 30.95 -27.36 32.98
C THR A 18 29.72 -26.45 32.98
N VAL A 19 29.91 -25.25 33.54
CA VAL A 19 29.02 -24.11 33.38
C VAL A 19 28.84 -23.89 31.89
N ILE A 20 27.70 -24.35 31.34
CA ILE A 20 27.23 -23.90 30.04
C ILE A 20 26.85 -22.44 30.26
N MET A 21 27.74 -21.55 29.83
CA MET A 21 27.43 -20.14 29.65
C MET A 21 26.24 -20.08 28.69
N MET A 22 25.04 -19.94 29.24
CA MET A 22 23.85 -19.51 28.53
C MET A 22 24.12 -18.07 28.08
N GLY A 23 24.87 -17.93 26.99
CA GLY A 23 24.94 -16.71 26.24
C GLY A 23 23.53 -16.41 25.77
N SER A 24 22.91 -15.40 26.37
CA SER A 24 21.72 -14.76 25.84
C SER A 24 22.07 -14.25 24.45
N PHE A 25 21.78 -15.06 23.43
CA PHE A 25 21.67 -14.60 22.07
C PHE A 25 20.49 -13.62 22.06
N ASN A 26 20.78 -12.34 22.28
CA ASN A 26 19.92 -11.25 21.86
C ASN A 26 19.85 -11.33 20.34
N THR A 27 18.92 -12.11 19.84
CA THR A 27 18.47 -11.99 18.46
C THR A 27 17.85 -10.59 18.35
N PRO A 28 18.37 -9.70 17.48
CA PRO A 28 17.62 -8.53 17.11
C PRO A 28 16.36 -9.08 16.44
N SER A 29 15.21 -8.86 17.07
CA SER A 29 13.93 -9.10 16.43
C SER A 29 13.93 -8.27 15.15
N ILE A 30 13.90 -8.94 13.99
CA ILE A 30 13.49 -8.32 12.72
C ILE A 30 11.98 -8.10 12.85
N ALA A 31 11.61 -7.20 13.74
CA ALA A 31 10.30 -6.61 13.80
C ALA A 31 10.44 -5.24 13.17
N ASP A 32 9.79 -5.10 12.01
CA ASP A 32 9.26 -3.82 11.54
C ASP A 32 10.25 -2.81 10.94
N GLU A 33 10.83 -3.15 9.79
CA GLU A 33 11.28 -2.18 8.78
C GLU A 33 10.24 -2.10 7.63
N THR A 34 8.94 -2.23 7.94
CA THR A 34 7.85 -2.03 6.96
C THR A 34 6.93 -0.87 7.33
N SER A 35 7.05 -0.26 8.51
CA SER A 35 6.20 0.86 8.91
C SER A 35 6.69 2.27 8.54
N ASN A 36 7.95 2.48 8.12
CA ASN A 36 8.48 3.84 7.92
C ASN A 36 8.86 4.25 6.48
N SER A 37 8.51 3.47 5.46
CA SER A 37 8.67 3.93 4.06
C SER A 37 7.49 4.78 3.57
N ASN A 38 6.31 4.64 4.19
CA ASN A 38 5.07 5.33 3.77
C ASN A 38 5.13 6.86 3.96
N SER A 39 5.87 7.38 4.94
CA SER A 39 5.97 8.84 5.16
C SER A 39 6.77 9.57 4.07
N LYS A 40 7.54 8.83 3.25
CA LYS A 40 8.35 9.37 2.15
C LYS A 40 7.73 9.17 0.77
N LEU A 41 6.67 8.37 0.65
CA LEU A 41 6.02 8.13 -0.63
C LEU A 41 5.25 9.36 -1.09
N LYS A 42 5.30 9.65 -2.39
CA LYS A 42 4.67 10.83 -3.00
C LYS A 42 3.73 10.41 -4.11
N TYR A 43 2.63 11.12 -4.21
CA TYR A 43 1.74 11.03 -5.36
C TYR A 43 2.37 11.78 -6.54
N VAL A 44 2.40 11.15 -7.70
CA VAL A 44 3.15 11.65 -8.87
C VAL A 44 2.24 12.12 -10.02
N GLY A 45 0.96 11.77 -9.96
CA GLY A 45 -0.06 12.09 -10.95
C GLY A 45 -0.06 11.14 -12.16
N ALA A 46 -1.24 11.01 -12.77
CA ALA A 46 -1.50 10.08 -13.88
C ALA A 46 -0.65 10.33 -15.13
N GLU A 47 -0.17 11.56 -15.36
CA GLU A 47 0.72 11.86 -16.48
C GLU A 47 2.03 11.06 -16.42
N LYS A 48 2.55 10.77 -15.22
CA LYS A 48 3.73 9.90 -15.09
C LYS A 48 3.40 8.45 -15.44
N CYS A 49 2.20 7.98 -15.07
CA CYS A 49 1.72 6.64 -15.40
C CYS A 49 1.54 6.44 -16.91
N LYS A 50 1.03 7.47 -17.61
CA LYS A 50 0.78 7.49 -19.06
C LYS A 50 2.00 7.12 -19.90
N MET A 51 3.20 7.50 -19.43
CA MET A 51 4.46 7.26 -20.15
C MET A 51 4.73 5.77 -20.43
N CYS A 52 4.29 4.88 -19.54
CA CYS A 52 4.46 3.43 -19.67
C CYS A 52 3.13 2.68 -19.81
N HIS A 53 2.01 3.26 -19.34
CA HIS A 53 0.68 2.65 -19.28
C HIS A 53 -0.37 3.42 -20.08
N ILE A 54 -0.07 3.77 -21.33
CA ILE A 54 -0.94 4.59 -22.17
C ILE A 54 -2.35 4.01 -22.36
N LYS A 55 -2.47 2.69 -22.50
CA LYS A 55 -3.78 2.03 -22.70
C LYS A 55 -4.68 2.21 -21.48
N GLN A 56 -4.14 1.96 -20.29
CA GLN A 56 -4.84 2.11 -19.02
C GLN A 56 -5.15 3.59 -18.74
N TYR A 57 -4.20 4.49 -19.01
CA TYR A 57 -4.42 5.92 -18.88
C TYR A 57 -5.61 6.39 -19.73
N LYS A 58 -5.65 6.02 -21.02
CA LYS A 58 -6.76 6.37 -21.91
C LYS A 58 -8.08 5.83 -21.39
N SER A 59 -8.11 4.58 -20.92
CA SER A 59 -9.32 3.99 -20.34
C SER A 59 -9.79 4.75 -19.10
N LEU A 60 -8.89 5.12 -18.18
CA LEU A 60 -9.22 5.89 -16.99
C LEU A 60 -9.73 7.30 -17.33
N ALA A 61 -9.08 7.98 -18.28
CA ALA A 61 -9.41 9.34 -18.71
C ALA A 61 -10.83 9.46 -19.30
N GLU A 62 -11.40 8.37 -19.80
CA GLU A 62 -12.79 8.38 -20.27
C GLU A 62 -13.82 8.25 -19.13
N THR A 63 -13.42 7.71 -17.98
CA THR A 63 -14.32 7.47 -16.85
C THR A 63 -14.75 8.76 -16.15
N GLY A 64 -15.93 8.73 -15.55
CA GLY A 64 -16.41 9.81 -14.67
C GLY A 64 -15.50 10.06 -13.45
N MET A 65 -14.76 9.04 -12.98
CA MET A 65 -13.80 9.16 -11.87
C MET A 65 -12.69 10.19 -12.19
N SER A 66 -12.11 10.12 -13.38
CA SER A 66 -11.06 11.07 -13.80
C SER A 66 -11.57 12.50 -13.97
N LYS A 67 -12.85 12.66 -14.34
CA LYS A 67 -13.52 13.94 -14.60
C LYS A 67 -14.25 14.52 -13.37
N THR A 68 -14.03 13.94 -12.17
CA THR A 68 -14.75 14.32 -10.94
C THR A 68 -14.51 15.77 -10.50
N TRP A 69 -13.35 16.35 -10.84
CA TRP A 69 -12.99 17.71 -10.47
C TRP A 69 -13.95 18.76 -11.07
N ASP A 70 -14.41 18.55 -12.31
CA ASP A 70 -15.32 19.49 -12.98
C ASP A 70 -16.65 19.68 -12.25
N ARG A 71 -17.03 18.72 -11.39
CA ARG A 71 -18.25 18.79 -10.58
C ARG A 71 -18.10 19.57 -9.29
N ILE A 72 -16.87 19.79 -8.82
CA ILE A 72 -16.61 20.34 -7.48
C ILE A 72 -15.76 21.61 -7.48
N LYS A 73 -15.10 21.95 -8.59
CA LYS A 73 -14.17 23.09 -8.66
C LYS A 73 -14.78 24.43 -8.27
N ASP A 74 -16.07 24.61 -8.59
CA ASP A 74 -16.86 25.82 -8.32
C ASP A 74 -17.83 25.64 -7.14
N ALA A 75 -17.76 24.50 -6.43
CA ALA A 75 -18.67 24.23 -5.31
C ALA A 75 -18.28 25.04 -4.06
N GLU A 76 -19.30 25.56 -3.37
CA GLU A 76 -19.11 26.15 -2.04
C GLU A 76 -18.65 25.09 -1.03
N GLY A 77 -17.62 25.43 -0.24
CA GLY A 77 -17.04 24.51 0.74
C GLY A 77 -16.42 23.26 0.09
N LYS A 78 -15.85 23.39 -1.10
CA LYS A 78 -15.21 22.32 -1.89
C LYS A 78 -14.19 21.46 -1.13
N ASP A 79 -13.61 21.97 -0.03
CA ASP A 79 -12.65 21.22 0.78
C ASP A 79 -13.24 19.90 1.33
N LYS A 80 -14.55 19.87 1.62
CA LYS A 80 -15.24 18.64 2.05
C LYS A 80 -15.38 17.60 0.92
N CYS A 81 -15.24 18.01 -0.33
CA CYS A 81 -15.37 17.15 -1.51
C CYS A 81 -14.04 16.50 -1.91
N TYR A 82 -12.90 17.06 -1.49
CA TYR A 82 -11.59 16.63 -1.95
C TYR A 82 -11.27 15.18 -1.61
N ALA A 83 -11.72 14.69 -0.46
CA ALA A 83 -11.51 13.30 -0.03
C ALA A 83 -11.94 12.27 -1.10
N CYS A 84 -12.97 12.58 -1.88
CA CYS A 84 -13.52 11.67 -2.90
C CYS A 84 -13.29 12.12 -4.35
N HIS A 85 -13.02 13.40 -4.59
CA HIS A 85 -12.93 14.00 -5.94
C HIS A 85 -11.51 14.43 -6.34
N THR A 86 -10.51 14.07 -5.53
CA THR A 86 -9.09 14.32 -5.80
C THR A 86 -8.29 13.07 -5.47
N THR A 87 -6.99 13.09 -5.75
CA THR A 87 -6.10 11.94 -5.52
C THR A 87 -5.20 12.18 -4.32
N GLY A 88 -5.30 11.29 -3.32
CA GLY A 88 -4.42 11.29 -2.16
C GLY A 88 -4.68 12.40 -1.13
N PHE A 89 -5.86 13.04 -1.14
CA PHE A 89 -6.18 14.07 -0.14
C PHE A 89 -6.05 13.52 1.29
N GLY A 90 -5.40 14.31 2.16
CA GLY A 90 -5.12 13.92 3.54
C GLY A 90 -4.00 12.87 3.69
N GLN A 91 -3.38 12.42 2.61
CA GLN A 91 -2.22 11.53 2.63
C GLN A 91 -0.92 12.33 2.41
N PRO A 92 0.21 11.89 2.99
CA PRO A 92 1.51 12.51 2.73
C PRO A 92 1.82 12.59 1.23
N GLY A 93 2.16 13.79 0.76
CA GLY A 93 2.50 14.05 -0.64
C GLY A 93 1.33 13.92 -1.63
N GLY A 94 0.08 13.87 -1.16
CA GLY A 94 -1.13 13.85 -2.00
C GLY A 94 -1.73 15.25 -2.23
N PHE A 95 -2.97 15.29 -2.74
CA PHE A 95 -3.66 16.55 -3.01
C PHE A 95 -3.82 17.41 -1.74
N THR A 96 -3.56 18.72 -1.87
CA THR A 96 -3.74 19.70 -0.78
C THR A 96 -4.60 20.87 -1.22
N SER A 97 -4.32 21.42 -2.40
CA SER A 97 -5.10 22.47 -3.05
C SER A 97 -4.88 22.41 -4.55
N PHE A 98 -5.72 23.12 -5.31
CA PHE A 98 -5.55 23.22 -6.76
C PHE A 98 -4.24 23.94 -7.10
N GLU A 99 -3.86 24.94 -6.30
CA GLU A 99 -2.68 25.77 -6.52
C GLU A 99 -1.38 25.00 -6.23
N ALA A 100 -1.36 24.20 -5.15
CA ALA A 100 -0.17 23.46 -4.76
C ALA A 100 0.00 22.13 -5.52
N THR A 101 -1.10 21.47 -5.86
CA THR A 101 -1.10 20.11 -6.43
C THR A 101 -2.11 19.96 -7.58
N PRO A 102 -2.04 20.80 -8.62
CA PRO A 102 -3.02 20.79 -9.72
C PRO A 102 -3.03 19.46 -10.48
N ASN A 103 -1.89 18.75 -10.51
CA ASN A 103 -1.75 17.45 -11.17
C ASN A 103 -2.45 16.30 -10.43
N LEU A 104 -3.00 16.53 -9.24
CA LEU A 104 -3.70 15.52 -8.42
C LEU A 104 -5.22 15.75 -8.34
N VAL A 105 -5.77 16.64 -9.16
CA VAL A 105 -7.22 16.78 -9.29
C VAL A 105 -7.85 15.54 -9.92
N GLY A 106 -9.10 15.26 -9.55
CA GLY A 106 -9.82 14.08 -10.00
C GLY A 106 -9.35 12.79 -9.33
N VAL A 107 -10.09 11.71 -9.55
CA VAL A 107 -9.73 10.36 -9.08
C VAL A 107 -8.86 9.70 -10.15
N GLN A 108 -7.57 9.54 -9.83
CA GLN A 108 -6.55 9.07 -10.77
C GLN A 108 -6.07 7.64 -10.43
N CYS A 109 -5.02 7.19 -11.11
CA CYS A 109 -4.42 5.87 -10.90
C CYS A 109 -4.13 5.60 -9.40
N GLU A 110 -3.51 6.58 -8.75
CA GLU A 110 -3.00 6.47 -7.39
C GLU A 110 -4.10 6.51 -6.31
N ALA A 111 -5.34 6.86 -6.67
CA ALA A 111 -6.48 6.75 -5.76
C ALA A 111 -6.81 5.29 -5.43
N CYS A 112 -6.53 4.36 -6.35
CA CYS A 112 -6.72 2.92 -6.14
C CYS A 112 -5.39 2.16 -5.97
N HIS A 113 -4.29 2.71 -6.48
CA HIS A 113 -2.98 2.05 -6.53
C HIS A 113 -1.97 2.55 -5.48
N GLY A 114 -2.33 3.57 -4.70
CA GLY A 114 -1.43 4.22 -3.75
C GLY A 114 -0.40 5.14 -4.43
N ALA A 115 0.44 5.77 -3.62
CA ALA A 115 1.49 6.69 -4.07
C ALA A 115 2.52 5.99 -4.98
N GLY A 116 2.69 6.51 -6.20
CA GLY A 116 3.46 5.88 -7.27
C GLY A 116 4.97 6.15 -7.25
N SER A 117 5.48 6.98 -6.34
CA SER A 117 6.90 7.38 -6.35
C SER A 117 7.88 6.21 -6.25
N ALA A 118 7.56 5.17 -5.48
CA ALA A 118 8.40 3.97 -5.38
C ALA A 118 8.33 3.13 -6.66
N HIS A 119 7.16 3.06 -7.30
CA HIS A 119 6.97 2.33 -8.55
C HIS A 119 7.85 2.91 -9.67
N LEU A 120 7.90 4.24 -9.79
CA LEU A 120 8.72 4.92 -10.79
C LEU A 120 10.23 4.71 -10.59
N ALA A 121 10.68 4.35 -9.38
CA ALA A 121 12.09 4.09 -9.10
C ALA A 121 12.52 2.68 -9.51
N VAL A 122 11.58 1.78 -9.83
CA VAL A 122 11.89 0.40 -10.23
C VAL A 122 12.23 0.37 -11.73
N PRO A 123 13.35 -0.25 -12.14
CA PRO A 123 13.68 -0.40 -13.55
C PRO A 123 12.66 -1.29 -14.26
N MET A 124 12.41 -1.02 -15.55
CA MET A 124 11.42 -1.77 -16.36
C MET A 124 11.69 -3.28 -16.45
N SER A 125 12.92 -3.72 -16.20
CA SER A 125 13.30 -5.14 -16.11
C SER A 125 12.79 -5.81 -14.82
N GLY A 126 12.56 -5.05 -13.75
CA GLY A 126 12.11 -5.54 -12.43
C GLY A 126 10.59 -5.55 -12.26
N LYS A 127 9.87 -6.23 -13.17
CA LYS A 127 8.39 -6.19 -13.19
C LYS A 127 7.75 -6.65 -11.88
N GLU A 128 8.29 -7.70 -11.27
CA GLU A 128 7.78 -8.27 -10.01
C GLU A 128 7.97 -7.28 -8.86
N ALA A 129 9.15 -6.66 -8.77
CA ALA A 129 9.42 -5.60 -7.81
C ALA A 129 8.48 -4.41 -8.02
N GLY A 130 8.25 -3.99 -9.27
CA GLY A 130 7.34 -2.88 -9.59
C GLY A 130 5.88 -3.19 -9.25
N ARG A 131 5.44 -4.44 -9.38
CA ARG A 131 4.11 -4.86 -8.92
C ARG A 131 4.00 -4.81 -7.39
N ALA A 132 5.06 -5.19 -6.68
CA ALA A 132 5.09 -5.17 -5.22
C ALA A 132 5.02 -3.75 -4.62
N THR A 133 5.41 -2.70 -5.37
CA THR A 133 5.29 -1.31 -4.90
C THR A 133 3.88 -0.74 -5.00
N ILE A 134 2.96 -1.41 -5.69
CA ILE A 134 1.62 -0.92 -5.94
C ILE A 134 0.63 -1.60 -4.99
N GLN A 135 -0.13 -0.81 -4.25
CA GLN A 135 -1.15 -1.35 -3.35
C GLN A 135 -2.53 -1.20 -3.97
N ARG A 136 -3.19 -2.32 -4.28
CA ARG A 136 -4.61 -2.33 -4.66
C ARG A 136 -5.42 -2.91 -3.51
N LYS A 137 -6.16 -2.07 -2.79
CA LYS A 137 -7.11 -2.54 -1.76
C LYS A 137 -8.52 -2.51 -2.36
N VAL A 138 -9.26 -3.61 -2.23
CA VAL A 138 -10.67 -3.70 -2.68
C VAL A 138 -11.54 -2.63 -2.00
N THR A 139 -11.15 -2.18 -0.81
CA THR A 139 -11.80 -1.09 -0.09
C THR A 139 -11.68 0.27 -0.76
N SER A 140 -10.85 0.44 -1.81
CA SER A 140 -10.67 1.74 -2.49
C SER A 140 -11.96 2.29 -3.09
N CYS A 141 -12.88 1.42 -3.53
CA CYS A 141 -14.13 1.84 -4.17
C CYS A 141 -15.13 2.42 -3.16
N VAL A 142 -15.32 1.73 -2.03
CA VAL A 142 -16.35 2.06 -1.03
C VAL A 142 -15.98 3.25 -0.14
N ASN A 143 -14.71 3.66 -0.15
CA ASN A 143 -14.26 4.88 0.50
C ASN A 143 -14.97 6.13 -0.08
N CYS A 144 -15.35 6.08 -1.36
CA CYS A 144 -16.01 7.19 -2.05
C CYS A 144 -17.44 6.84 -2.48
N HIS A 145 -17.71 5.59 -2.87
CA HIS A 145 -19.04 5.13 -3.25
C HIS A 145 -19.87 4.75 -2.02
N ASN A 146 -20.16 5.76 -1.20
CA ASN A 146 -21.09 5.73 -0.10
C ASN A 146 -22.20 6.79 -0.33
N PRO A 147 -23.30 6.78 0.46
CA PRO A 147 -24.37 7.77 0.30
C PRO A 147 -23.88 9.19 0.61
N HIS A 148 -23.48 9.93 -0.42
CA HIS A 148 -23.00 11.31 -0.32
C HIS A 148 -23.82 12.30 -1.18
N VAL A 149 -24.68 11.80 -2.07
CA VAL A 149 -25.52 12.61 -2.97
C VAL A 149 -26.96 12.16 -2.76
N PRO A 150 -27.94 13.03 -2.46
CA PRO A 150 -29.34 12.64 -2.59
C PRO A 150 -29.56 12.12 -4.02
N ASP A 151 -30.30 11.01 -4.15
CA ASP A 151 -30.45 10.05 -5.26
C ASP A 151 -30.71 10.59 -6.69
N LYS A 152 -30.00 11.62 -7.16
CA LYS A 152 -30.01 12.02 -8.57
C LYS A 152 -29.15 11.09 -9.43
N ALA A 153 -28.16 10.42 -8.84
CA ALA A 153 -27.39 9.38 -9.52
C ALA A 153 -28.18 8.05 -9.66
N ALA A 154 -29.20 7.82 -8.84
CA ALA A 154 -30.10 6.67 -9.02
C ALA A 154 -30.99 6.84 -10.26
N ALA A 155 -31.41 8.08 -10.57
CA ALA A 155 -32.20 8.38 -11.76
C ALA A 155 -31.42 8.10 -13.06
N VAL A 156 -30.16 8.52 -13.15
CA VAL A 156 -29.33 8.34 -14.36
C VAL A 156 -28.96 6.86 -14.59
N ARG A 157 -28.71 6.08 -13.53
CA ARG A 157 -28.42 4.63 -13.65
C ARG A 157 -29.59 3.81 -14.21
N ASN A 158 -30.83 4.30 -14.05
CA ASN A 158 -32.02 3.62 -14.53
C ASN A 158 -32.35 3.97 -15.99
N GLU A 159 -31.83 5.07 -16.52
CA GLU A 159 -32.02 5.47 -17.92
C GLU A 159 -31.00 4.79 -18.85
N GLU A 160 -29.79 4.49 -18.38
CA GLU A 160 -28.75 3.78 -19.15
C GLU A 160 -28.91 2.25 -19.14
N ALA A 161 -29.87 1.72 -18.37
CA ALA A 161 -30.16 0.29 -18.23
C ALA A 161 -31.39 -0.18 -19.04
N LYS A 162 -31.93 0.68 -19.92
CA LYS A 162 -32.97 0.37 -20.92
C LYS A 162 -32.36 0.40 -22.32
#